data_AF-A0A7X4B4J1-F1
#
_entry.id   AF-A0A7X4B4J1-F1
#
_cell.length_a   1.000
_cell.length_b   1.000
_cell.length_c   1.000
_cell.angle_alpha   90.00
_cell.angle_beta   90.00
_cell.angle_gamma   90.00
#
_symmetry.space_group_name_H-M   'P 1'
#
loop_
_entity.id
_entity.type
_entity.pdbx_description
1 polymer ?
#
loop_
_entity_poly.entity_id
_entity_poly.type
_entity_poly.pdbx_seq_one_letter_code
_entity_poly.pdbx_strand_id
1 'polypeptide(L)'
;MEIIQYAPNFLTPLTQFYNEFTVDVPHCYPVKEEDIAFATSGVTGTSKYYAADDIKSEMAFVAVQDGRVLAFIHLGLSKDTESSGQSNGGENIDDKTAHILFFGYKVGERQIGDAILKKAEEYLQDEGVTKVYAFSRHHRYPCYHFAYAQLSDRLGHVEALLGYNGYRRTHGQAFFDWENFNATPTPPDIPVSLSVEWKEGRGRLPNCNITAHKDGEEVGVCSSLSGGTFSSHPDAQDWVYTDWLGVDDAYQGQGLGKYLLLYSLQEMHKVGYRHASLSTDWGNNNAFLLYGNCGYKVVDWTYAYSKRLEKKAEVVIPVRTENSFSEVIDYTPEHLESLTQFYNHQVEGLPNCFPVSEDEFVTVLSRLSKETERSKNALESEALFLTQNKGKIKAFVHVGFRRYNEDDEEEEEERIGYIRFLGCERGERQAGQVVLEKAEAYLNSFEVKSIEAFTSRDEARYPFFSFDYARLTNYLDHIQGLLGNNGYKPSNGWVFLNWENFSVEPVLPDESIYTSVTWTEGRGERSNCTVRAHKGKTEVGECQSVSAGVFSRHPDAQDWTYTEWLGIENDFQGKGLGKFLLQYSLQEMKKAGYRHASISTDLSNYRAILFYSNLGYKVADWSYEYGKTIR
;
A
#
# COMPACT_ATOMS: atom_id res chain seq x y z
N MET A 1 21.02 17.02 21.10
CA MET A 1 20.44 17.14 19.75
C MET A 1 20.14 18.62 19.51
N GLU A 2 20.54 19.14 18.38
CA GLU A 2 20.30 20.52 17.95
C GLU A 2 19.55 20.50 16.61
N ILE A 3 18.53 21.35 16.45
CA ILE A 3 17.84 21.56 15.16
C ILE A 3 18.28 22.91 14.62
N ILE A 4 18.93 22.89 13.48
CA ILE A 4 19.55 24.07 12.86
C ILE A 4 19.18 24.16 11.39
N GLN A 5 19.30 25.36 10.83
CA GLN A 5 19.18 25.55 9.39
C GLN A 5 20.32 24.80 8.68
N TYR A 6 20.00 24.13 7.57
CA TYR A 6 20.98 23.43 6.75
C TYR A 6 22.04 24.40 6.20
N ALA A 7 23.28 23.93 6.20
CA ALA A 7 24.43 24.61 5.62
C ALA A 7 25.35 23.59 4.93
N PRO A 8 26.15 23.98 3.93
CA PRO A 8 26.96 23.05 3.12
C PRO A 8 27.92 22.15 3.90
N ASN A 9 28.33 22.52 5.11
CA ASN A 9 29.16 21.68 5.97
C ASN A 9 28.44 20.40 6.46
N PHE A 10 27.12 20.29 6.28
CA PHE A 10 26.34 19.08 6.55
C PHE A 10 26.15 18.17 5.32
N LEU A 11 26.75 18.50 4.18
CA LEU A 11 26.55 17.76 2.93
C LEU A 11 26.92 16.27 3.07
N THR A 12 28.11 15.97 3.60
CA THR A 12 28.57 14.60 3.82
C THR A 12 27.65 13.80 4.77
N PRO A 13 27.37 14.25 6.01
CA PRO A 13 26.49 13.48 6.90
C PRO A 13 25.04 13.42 6.41
N LEU A 14 24.56 14.42 5.67
CA LEU A 14 23.22 14.38 5.05
C LEU A 14 23.15 13.33 3.93
N THR A 15 24.21 13.21 3.12
CA THR A 15 24.30 12.19 2.05
C THR A 15 24.30 10.78 2.65
N GLN A 16 25.05 10.58 3.73
CA GLN A 16 25.04 9.30 4.47
C GLN A 16 23.65 9.00 5.02
N PHE A 17 23.04 9.97 5.70
CA PHE A 17 21.68 9.85 6.22
C PHE A 17 20.68 9.47 5.12
N TYR A 18 20.71 10.16 3.97
CA TYR A 18 19.82 9.89 2.85
C TYR A 18 19.95 8.44 2.35
N ASN A 19 21.19 7.99 2.10
CA ASN A 19 21.46 6.65 1.57
C ASN A 19 21.05 5.55 2.55
N GLU A 20 21.25 5.75 3.86
CA GLU A 20 20.77 4.82 4.88
C GLU A 20 19.24 4.81 4.99
N PHE A 21 18.63 6.00 4.87
CA PHE A 21 17.19 6.19 5.03
C PHE A 21 16.37 5.60 3.87
N THR A 22 16.88 5.67 2.63
CA THR A 22 16.16 5.24 1.43
C THR A 22 16.56 3.86 0.91
N VAL A 23 17.42 3.12 1.60
CA VAL A 23 17.98 1.84 1.12
C VAL A 23 16.93 0.78 0.76
N ASP A 24 15.80 0.77 1.47
CA ASP A 24 14.71 -0.19 1.26
C ASP A 24 13.58 0.39 0.37
N VAL A 25 13.74 1.61 -0.16
CA VAL A 25 12.75 2.26 -1.03
C VAL A 25 13.05 1.90 -2.49
N PRO A 26 12.09 1.30 -3.23
CA PRO A 26 12.27 1.01 -4.65
C PRO A 26 12.76 2.22 -5.44
N HIS A 27 13.65 2.00 -6.41
CA HIS A 27 14.21 3.05 -7.29
C HIS A 27 14.89 4.23 -6.59
N CYS A 28 15.16 4.15 -5.28
CA CYS A 28 16.09 5.02 -4.58
C CYS A 28 17.46 4.36 -4.57
N TYR A 29 18.39 4.94 -5.31
CA TYR A 29 19.75 4.44 -5.40
C TYR A 29 20.68 5.26 -4.51
N PRO A 30 21.79 4.68 -4.00
CA PRO A 30 22.78 5.45 -3.28
C PRO A 30 23.28 6.64 -4.11
N VAL A 31 23.18 7.83 -3.53
CA VAL A 31 23.56 9.10 -4.16
C VAL A 31 24.92 9.57 -3.68
N LYS A 32 25.54 10.47 -4.44
CA LYS A 32 26.77 11.14 -4.07
C LYS A 32 26.49 12.52 -3.47
N GLU A 33 27.52 13.13 -2.90
CA GLU A 33 27.42 14.49 -2.34
C GLU A 33 27.00 15.50 -3.42
N GLU A 34 27.41 15.32 -4.67
CA GLU A 34 27.02 16.24 -5.76
C GLU A 34 25.51 16.21 -6.02
N ASP A 35 24.86 15.06 -5.85
CA ASP A 35 23.41 14.90 -6.05
C ASP A 35 22.62 15.63 -4.96
N ILE A 36 23.06 15.52 -3.69
CA ILE A 36 22.45 16.24 -2.56
C ILE A 36 22.75 17.74 -2.63
N ALA A 37 23.97 18.13 -3.03
CA ALA A 37 24.31 19.53 -3.24
C ALA A 37 23.44 20.17 -4.33
N PHE A 38 23.16 19.42 -5.41
CA PHE A 38 22.23 19.83 -6.45
C PHE A 38 20.80 19.94 -5.92
N ALA A 39 20.33 18.95 -5.16
CA ALA A 39 18.98 18.95 -4.58
C ALA A 39 18.75 20.10 -3.57
N THR A 40 19.81 20.56 -2.91
CA THR A 40 19.75 21.63 -1.88
C THR A 40 20.20 23.00 -2.38
N SER A 41 20.46 23.16 -3.69
CA SER A 41 21.04 24.40 -4.23
C SER A 41 20.15 25.63 -4.08
N GLY A 42 18.83 25.44 -4.01
CA GLY A 42 17.84 26.48 -3.76
C GLY A 42 17.91 27.03 -2.33
N VAL A 43 18.28 26.20 -1.36
CA VAL A 43 18.51 26.61 0.05
C VAL A 43 19.79 27.45 0.18
N THR A 44 20.82 27.12 -0.60
CA THR A 44 22.14 27.81 -0.54
C THR A 44 22.26 29.00 -1.48
N GLY A 45 21.26 29.25 -2.34
CA GLY A 45 21.26 30.35 -3.32
C GLY A 45 22.30 30.19 -4.46
N THR A 46 22.87 29.01 -4.64
CA THR A 46 23.97 28.75 -5.60
C THR A 46 23.46 28.42 -7.00
N SER A 47 22.21 27.99 -7.12
CA SER A 47 21.55 27.70 -8.39
C SER A 47 20.04 27.66 -8.19
N LYS A 48 19.28 28.19 -9.16
CA LYS A 48 17.88 27.81 -9.32
C LYS A 48 17.88 26.38 -9.84
N TYR A 49 17.76 25.44 -8.91
CA TYR A 49 17.35 24.07 -9.21
C TYR A 49 16.08 24.09 -10.10
N TYR A 50 15.65 22.93 -10.60
CA TYR A 50 14.28 22.73 -11.11
C TYR A 50 13.23 22.91 -9.98
N ALA A 51 13.37 23.94 -9.15
CA ALA A 51 12.25 24.60 -8.53
C ALA A 51 11.26 24.82 -9.67
N ALA A 52 10.17 24.06 -9.64
CA ALA A 52 9.04 24.32 -10.51
C ALA A 52 8.80 25.83 -10.49
N ASP A 53 8.42 26.41 -11.63
CA ASP A 53 8.36 27.87 -11.82
C ASP A 53 7.47 28.58 -10.78
N ASP A 54 6.78 27.84 -9.91
CA ASP A 54 5.97 28.25 -8.79
C ASP A 54 6.67 28.23 -7.40
N ILE A 55 7.92 27.79 -7.21
CA ILE A 55 8.63 27.95 -5.91
C ILE A 55 9.34 29.31 -5.86
N LYS A 56 9.05 30.09 -4.82
CA LYS A 56 9.62 31.42 -4.54
C LYS A 56 10.95 31.35 -3.80
N SER A 57 11.00 30.52 -2.76
CA SER A 57 12.17 30.36 -1.89
C SER A 57 12.14 29.00 -1.21
N GLU A 58 13.31 28.54 -0.79
CA GLU A 58 13.48 27.25 -0.13
C GLU A 58 14.13 27.41 1.24
N MET A 59 13.82 26.50 2.15
CA MET A 59 14.37 26.42 3.50
C MET A 59 14.61 24.96 3.85
N ALA A 60 15.69 24.65 4.57
CA ALA A 60 15.88 23.30 5.08
C ALA A 60 16.44 23.31 6.50
N PHE A 61 16.01 22.33 7.29
CA PHE A 61 16.50 22.11 8.65
C PHE A 61 17.12 20.71 8.75
N VAL A 62 18.16 20.60 9.59
CA VAL A 62 18.77 19.34 9.99
C VAL A 62 18.71 19.21 11.50
N ALA A 63 18.43 18.00 11.99
CA ALA A 63 18.61 17.65 13.39
C ALA A 63 19.91 16.86 13.54
N VAL A 64 20.84 17.39 14.34
CA VAL A 64 22.20 16.86 14.48
C VAL A 64 22.48 16.44 15.91
N GLN A 65 23.16 15.31 16.06
CA GLN A 65 23.70 14.84 17.33
C GLN A 65 25.05 14.17 17.08
N ASP A 66 26.08 14.59 17.83
CA ASP A 66 27.44 14.05 17.74
C ASP A 66 27.99 14.02 16.30
N GLY A 67 27.72 15.08 15.53
CA GLY A 67 28.15 15.24 14.14
C GLY A 67 27.35 14.41 13.12
N ARG A 68 26.34 13.66 13.54
CA ARG A 68 25.47 12.84 12.68
C ARG A 68 24.12 13.53 12.45
N VAL A 69 23.63 13.47 11.21
CA VAL A 69 22.27 13.90 10.87
C VAL A 69 21.30 12.78 11.27
N LEU A 70 20.31 13.11 12.09
CA LEU A 70 19.26 12.18 12.55
C LEU A 70 17.89 12.47 11.91
N ALA A 71 17.69 13.69 11.42
CA ALA A 71 16.52 14.06 10.64
C ALA A 71 16.84 15.23 9.69
N PHE A 72 16.09 15.31 8.59
CA PHE A 72 16.19 16.34 7.57
C PHE A 72 14.81 16.68 7.03
N ILE A 73 14.53 17.96 6.87
CA ILE A 73 13.32 18.45 6.20
C ILE A 73 13.67 19.60 5.26
N HIS A 74 13.15 19.53 4.03
CA HIS A 74 13.34 20.55 2.99
C HIS A 74 11.98 21.08 2.54
N LEU A 75 11.86 22.40 2.57
CA LEU A 75 10.66 23.18 2.33
C LEU A 75 10.83 24.05 1.09
N GLY A 76 9.77 24.20 0.31
CA GLY A 76 9.62 25.20 -0.74
C GLY A 76 8.38 26.05 -0.47
N LEU A 77 8.54 27.38 -0.43
CA LEU A 77 7.43 28.33 -0.37
C LEU A 77 6.95 28.62 -1.79
N SER A 78 5.66 28.49 -2.04
CA SER A 78 5.08 28.80 -3.34
C SER A 78 5.12 30.32 -3.60
N LYS A 79 5.22 30.70 -4.86
CA LYS A 79 4.94 32.07 -5.30
C LYS A 79 3.48 32.37 -5.01
N ASP A 80 3.21 33.59 -4.56
CA ASP A 80 1.84 34.08 -4.47
C ASP A 80 1.29 34.07 -5.90
N THR A 81 0.51 33.05 -6.25
CA THR A 81 -0.11 32.98 -7.57
C THR A 81 -1.19 34.05 -7.60
N GLU A 82 -0.86 35.22 -8.13
CA GLU A 82 -1.86 36.21 -8.54
C GLU A 82 -2.75 35.56 -9.61
N SER A 83 -3.81 34.86 -9.17
CA SER A 83 -5.01 34.54 -9.93
C SER A 83 -4.78 34.25 -11.43
N SER A 84 -3.90 33.31 -11.78
CA SER A 84 -3.87 32.75 -13.13
C SER A 84 -5.06 31.80 -13.25
N GLY A 85 -6.15 32.30 -13.82
CA GLY A 85 -7.53 31.81 -13.67
C GLY A 85 -7.90 30.45 -14.27
N GLN A 86 -7.10 29.39 -14.07
CA GLN A 86 -7.46 28.03 -14.47
C GLN A 86 -6.90 26.99 -13.49
N SER A 87 -7.47 26.88 -12.28
CA SER A 87 -7.42 25.64 -11.51
C SER A 87 -8.78 24.94 -11.63
N ASN A 88 -8.78 23.83 -12.38
CA ASN A 88 -9.92 22.93 -12.46
C ASN A 88 -10.09 22.21 -11.11
N GLY A 89 -10.84 22.83 -10.21
CA GLY A 89 -11.31 22.19 -8.98
C GLY A 89 -11.26 23.10 -7.77
N GLY A 90 -12.27 23.96 -7.61
CA GLY A 90 -12.83 24.42 -6.32
C GLY A 90 -11.92 24.90 -5.17
N GLU A 91 -10.62 25.07 -5.34
CA GLU A 91 -9.73 25.52 -4.26
C GLU A 91 -9.82 27.05 -4.10
N ASN A 92 -9.92 27.51 -2.85
CA ASN A 92 -9.97 28.93 -2.51
C ASN A 92 -8.71 29.63 -3.02
N ILE A 93 -8.91 30.73 -3.76
CA ILE A 93 -7.87 31.55 -4.39
C ILE A 93 -6.93 32.22 -3.37
N ASP A 94 -7.29 32.22 -2.08
CA ASP A 94 -6.56 32.91 -1.01
C ASP A 94 -5.58 32.03 -0.21
N ASP A 95 -5.41 30.74 -0.55
CA ASP A 95 -4.51 29.88 0.20
C ASP A 95 -3.03 30.14 -0.15
N LYS A 96 -2.25 30.68 0.80
CA LYS A 96 -0.80 30.68 0.70
C LYS A 96 -0.28 29.26 0.95
N THR A 97 0.37 28.67 -0.05
CA THR A 97 0.80 27.27 -0.03
C THR A 97 2.29 27.10 0.17
N ALA A 98 2.68 25.98 0.76
CA ALA A 98 4.07 25.52 0.81
C ALA A 98 4.17 24.01 0.60
N HIS A 99 5.37 23.56 0.30
CA HIS A 99 5.69 22.19 -0.03
C HIS A 99 6.78 21.65 0.89
N ILE A 100 6.54 20.52 1.54
CA ILE A 100 7.60 19.67 2.09
C ILE A 100 8.12 18.83 0.91
N LEU A 101 9.26 19.24 0.35
CA LEU A 101 9.89 18.61 -0.81
C LEU A 101 10.49 17.25 -0.43
N PHE A 102 11.05 17.17 0.77
CA PHE A 102 11.55 15.93 1.35
C PHE A 102 11.51 16.00 2.87
N PHE A 103 11.20 14.87 3.51
CA PHE A 103 11.22 14.74 4.97
C PHE A 103 11.64 13.32 5.36
N GLY A 104 12.64 13.21 6.22
CA GLY A 104 13.08 11.93 6.76
C GLY A 104 13.63 12.08 8.16
N TYR A 105 13.47 11.04 8.97
CA TYR A 105 14.16 10.90 10.25
C TYR A 105 14.51 9.42 10.48
N LYS A 106 15.54 9.20 11.29
CA LYS A 106 16.02 7.86 11.62
C LYS A 106 14.95 7.09 12.41
N VAL A 107 14.69 5.84 12.02
CA VAL A 107 13.79 4.94 12.76
C VAL A 107 14.25 4.81 14.21
N GLY A 108 13.32 4.92 15.14
CA GLY A 108 13.58 4.99 16.59
C GLY A 108 13.65 6.43 17.13
N GLU A 109 13.94 7.41 16.28
CA GLU A 109 14.15 8.82 16.67
C GLU A 109 12.89 9.69 16.48
N ARG A 110 11.71 9.13 16.77
CA ARG A 110 10.41 9.83 16.61
C ARG A 110 10.41 11.24 17.19
N GLN A 111 10.96 11.43 18.40
CA GLN A 111 10.95 12.74 19.06
C GLN A 111 11.70 13.79 18.25
N ILE A 112 12.77 13.38 17.56
CA ILE A 112 13.55 14.24 16.66
C ILE A 112 12.74 14.55 15.39
N GLY A 113 12.11 13.54 14.80
CA GLY A 113 11.22 13.71 13.65
C GLY A 113 10.06 14.66 13.94
N ASP A 114 9.41 14.53 15.11
CA ASP A 114 8.32 15.39 15.54
C ASP A 114 8.79 16.84 15.78
N ALA A 115 9.94 17.01 16.43
CA ALA A 115 10.51 18.32 16.72
C ALA A 115 10.90 19.08 15.44
N ILE A 116 11.51 18.40 14.45
CA ILE A 116 11.91 19.06 13.20
C ILE A 116 10.70 19.38 12.31
N LEU A 117 9.67 18.53 12.30
CA LEU A 117 8.42 18.82 11.60
C LEU A 117 7.71 20.03 12.21
N LYS A 118 7.60 20.10 13.55
CA LYS A 118 7.05 21.28 14.24
C LYS A 118 7.85 22.55 13.94
N LYS A 119 9.18 22.46 13.94
CA LYS A 119 10.04 23.59 13.60
C LYS A 119 9.79 24.10 12.18
N ALA A 120 9.58 23.19 11.24
CA ALA A 120 9.20 23.53 9.88
C ALA A 120 7.80 24.16 9.81
N GLU A 121 6.81 23.60 10.51
CA GLU A 121 5.45 24.17 10.55
C GLU A 121 5.41 25.57 11.15
N GLU A 122 6.14 25.81 12.24
CA GLU A 122 6.31 27.15 12.85
C GLU A 122 6.89 28.14 11.85
N TYR A 123 7.96 27.76 11.13
CA TYR A 123 8.53 28.58 10.08
C TYR A 123 7.52 28.90 8.96
N LEU A 124 6.75 27.90 8.51
CA LEU A 124 5.72 28.11 7.49
C LEU A 124 4.57 29.01 7.97
N GLN A 125 4.18 28.89 9.25
CA GLN A 125 3.18 29.76 9.87
C GLN A 125 3.67 31.20 10.01
N ASP A 126 4.94 31.41 10.37
CA ASP A 126 5.57 32.73 10.41
C ASP A 126 5.61 33.38 9.00
N GLU A 127 5.73 32.54 7.96
CA GLU A 127 5.60 32.94 6.56
C GLU A 127 4.13 33.11 6.10
N GLY A 128 3.15 32.92 6.98
CA GLY A 128 1.72 33.08 6.68
C GLY A 128 1.13 32.00 5.78
N VAL A 129 1.76 30.84 5.67
CA VAL A 129 1.25 29.67 4.92
C VAL A 129 -0.01 29.13 5.60
N THR A 130 -1.03 28.82 4.83
CA THR A 130 -2.30 28.25 5.32
C THR A 130 -2.48 26.78 4.95
N LYS A 131 -1.74 26.29 3.96
CA LYS A 131 -1.82 24.91 3.48
C LYS A 131 -0.44 24.37 3.08
N VAL A 132 -0.12 23.19 3.57
CA VAL A 132 1.14 22.50 3.30
C VAL A 132 0.86 21.22 2.54
N TYR A 133 1.57 21.00 1.44
CA TYR A 133 1.62 19.72 0.74
C TYR A 133 2.94 19.01 1.04
N ALA A 134 2.90 17.73 1.36
CA ALA A 134 4.11 16.92 1.54
C ALA A 134 4.23 15.91 0.40
N PHE A 135 5.44 15.81 -0.17
CA PHE A 135 5.77 14.89 -1.27
C PHE A 135 4.86 15.05 -2.49
N SER A 136 4.63 16.29 -2.91
CA SER A 136 3.86 16.59 -4.12
C SER A 136 4.57 16.05 -5.36
N ARG A 137 3.83 15.42 -6.28
CA ARG A 137 4.38 14.94 -7.57
C ARG A 137 4.89 16.07 -8.47
N HIS A 138 4.45 17.30 -8.21
CA HIS A 138 4.85 18.50 -8.95
C HIS A 138 6.15 19.11 -8.42
N HIS A 139 6.54 18.78 -7.18
CA HIS A 139 7.67 19.37 -6.47
C HIS A 139 8.55 18.28 -5.87
N ARG A 140 9.05 17.41 -6.75
CA ARG A 140 9.79 16.21 -6.34
C ARG A 140 11.22 16.51 -5.92
N TYR A 141 11.70 15.74 -4.98
CA TYR A 141 13.12 15.69 -4.65
C TYR A 141 13.87 14.93 -5.77
N PRO A 142 14.88 15.53 -6.43
CA PRO A 142 15.41 15.06 -7.73
C PRO A 142 15.95 13.64 -7.72
N CYS A 143 16.59 13.24 -6.64
CA CYS A 143 17.24 11.95 -6.49
C CYS A 143 16.36 10.92 -5.77
N TYR A 144 15.11 11.28 -5.44
CA TYR A 144 14.16 10.40 -4.76
C TYR A 144 13.20 9.76 -5.77
N HIS A 145 13.47 8.50 -6.08
CA HIS A 145 12.63 7.63 -6.92
C HIS A 145 12.47 8.13 -8.38
N PHE A 146 11.82 7.32 -9.23
CA PHE A 146 11.39 7.69 -10.59
C PHE A 146 10.28 8.75 -10.62
N ALA A 147 9.87 9.17 -11.82
CA ALA A 147 8.87 10.23 -12.03
C ALA A 147 7.58 9.97 -11.23
N TYR A 148 6.91 11.05 -10.84
CA TYR A 148 5.64 11.06 -10.10
C TYR A 148 5.63 10.44 -8.70
N ALA A 149 6.75 9.88 -8.25
CA ALA A 149 6.85 9.33 -6.91
C ALA A 149 6.60 10.37 -5.83
N GLN A 150 5.87 9.93 -4.81
CA GLN A 150 5.52 10.67 -3.61
C GLN A 150 6.16 9.94 -2.41
N LEU A 151 5.66 10.10 -1.18
CA LEU A 151 6.22 9.38 -0.03
C LEU A 151 5.95 7.87 -0.14
N SER A 152 6.99 7.07 -0.33
CA SER A 152 6.92 5.60 -0.31
C SER A 152 6.39 5.06 1.02
N ASP A 153 5.52 4.05 0.93
CA ASP A 153 4.96 3.32 2.08
C ASP A 153 6.00 2.45 2.81
N ARG A 154 7.16 2.21 2.18
CA ARG A 154 8.35 1.61 2.83
C ARG A 154 8.91 2.50 3.94
N LEU A 155 8.60 3.80 3.90
CA LEU A 155 8.92 4.78 4.94
C LEU A 155 7.73 4.99 5.89
N GLY A 156 7.06 3.91 6.28
CA GLY A 156 5.83 3.93 7.08
C GLY A 156 5.94 4.72 8.40
N HIS A 157 7.14 4.86 8.99
CA HIS A 157 7.35 5.71 10.17
C HIS A 157 7.24 7.20 9.86
N VAL A 158 7.63 7.65 8.66
CA VAL A 158 7.45 9.04 8.20
C VAL A 158 5.99 9.31 7.88
N GLU A 159 5.34 8.40 7.17
CA GLU A 159 3.90 8.48 6.92
C GLU A 159 3.13 8.58 8.25
N ALA A 160 3.40 7.68 9.20
CA ALA A 160 2.69 7.66 10.47
C ALA A 160 2.93 8.95 11.28
N LEU A 161 4.12 9.55 11.18
CA LEU A 161 4.40 10.82 11.83
C LEU A 161 3.65 11.99 11.18
N LEU A 162 3.53 12.02 9.85
CA LEU A 162 2.71 13.01 9.13
C LEU A 162 1.23 12.86 9.51
N GLY A 163 0.69 11.63 9.46
CA GLY A 163 -0.69 11.35 9.89
C GLY A 163 -0.95 11.74 11.34
N TYR A 164 -0.02 11.43 12.25
CA TYR A 164 -0.08 11.83 13.66
C TYR A 164 -0.11 13.36 13.83
N ASN A 165 0.56 14.10 12.93
CA ASN A 165 0.58 15.56 12.91
C ASN A 165 -0.55 16.18 12.05
N GLY A 166 -1.56 15.41 11.66
CA GLY A 166 -2.79 15.91 11.03
C GLY A 166 -2.72 16.07 9.50
N TYR A 167 -1.67 15.56 8.86
CA TYR A 167 -1.62 15.46 7.41
C TYR A 167 -2.55 14.35 6.92
N ARG A 168 -3.23 14.59 5.80
CA ARG A 168 -4.13 13.61 5.16
C ARG A 168 -3.62 13.27 3.78
N ARG A 169 -3.68 11.99 3.40
CA ARG A 169 -3.42 11.55 2.02
C ARG A 169 -4.34 12.33 1.06
N THR A 170 -3.78 12.85 -0.02
CA THR A 170 -4.54 13.57 -1.06
C THR A 170 -4.41 12.94 -2.43
N HIS A 171 -3.32 12.22 -2.66
CA HIS A 171 -3.03 11.57 -3.92
C HIS A 171 -2.15 10.36 -3.64
N GLY A 172 -2.12 9.41 -4.57
CA GLY A 172 -1.20 8.29 -4.52
C GLY A 172 -0.81 7.81 -5.91
N GLN A 173 0.37 7.19 -6.00
CA GLN A 173 0.79 6.38 -7.14
C GLN A 173 1.05 4.95 -6.67
N ALA A 174 0.67 3.97 -7.49
CA ALA A 174 1.25 2.64 -7.42
C ALA A 174 2.38 2.54 -8.45
N PHE A 175 3.54 2.04 -8.04
CA PHE A 175 4.66 1.74 -8.90
C PHE A 175 4.74 0.26 -9.19
N PHE A 176 5.04 -0.02 -10.46
CA PHE A 176 5.00 -1.35 -11.03
C PHE A 176 6.32 -1.65 -11.68
N ASP A 177 6.89 -2.82 -11.38
CA ASP A 177 8.11 -3.31 -12.01
C ASP A 177 7.87 -4.61 -12.78
N TRP A 178 8.58 -4.75 -13.88
CA TRP A 178 8.74 -5.98 -14.63
C TRP A 178 10.23 -6.20 -14.88
N GLU A 179 10.87 -6.95 -13.98
CA GLU A 179 12.27 -7.31 -14.12
C GLU A 179 12.48 -8.32 -15.25
N ASN A 180 13.60 -8.17 -15.98
CA ASN A 180 13.97 -9.04 -17.09
C ASN A 180 12.80 -9.23 -18.07
N PHE A 181 12.14 -8.12 -18.41
CA PHE A 181 10.90 -8.16 -19.16
C PHE A 181 11.11 -8.78 -20.53
N ASN A 182 10.09 -9.48 -21.02
CA ASN A 182 10.08 -10.04 -22.37
C ASN A 182 8.74 -9.71 -23.03
N ALA A 183 8.70 -8.57 -23.72
CA ALA A 183 7.49 -8.06 -24.33
C ALA A 183 7.31 -8.60 -25.76
N THR A 184 6.18 -9.24 -26.01
CA THR A 184 5.75 -9.64 -27.37
C THR A 184 4.47 -8.90 -27.72
N PRO A 185 4.53 -7.80 -28.50
CA PRO A 185 3.34 -7.04 -28.88
C PRO A 185 2.46 -7.85 -29.83
N THR A 186 1.15 -7.80 -29.60
CA THR A 186 0.13 -8.32 -30.53
C THR A 186 -0.65 -7.14 -31.08
N PRO A 187 -0.67 -6.91 -32.41
CA PRO A 187 -1.44 -5.82 -33.01
C PRO A 187 -2.93 -5.91 -32.64
N PRO A 188 -3.61 -4.77 -32.38
CA PRO A 188 -5.05 -4.76 -32.21
C PRO A 188 -5.76 -4.92 -33.56
N ASP A 189 -7.07 -5.20 -33.52
CA ASP A 189 -7.89 -5.29 -34.75
C ASP A 189 -8.10 -3.92 -35.42
N ILE A 190 -7.86 -2.82 -34.71
CA ILE A 190 -7.92 -1.48 -35.28
C ILE A 190 -6.67 -1.26 -36.14
N PRO A 191 -6.80 -0.92 -37.43
CA PRO A 191 -5.65 -0.60 -38.26
C PRO A 191 -5.04 0.73 -37.81
N VAL A 192 -3.82 0.65 -37.28
CA VAL A 192 -3.01 1.82 -36.91
C VAL A 192 -1.62 1.69 -37.53
N SER A 193 -1.02 2.84 -37.84
CA SER A 193 0.41 2.93 -38.16
C SER A 193 1.18 3.45 -36.95
N LEU A 194 2.43 3.04 -36.77
CA LEU A 194 3.26 3.50 -35.66
C LEU A 194 4.40 4.39 -36.17
N SER A 195 4.67 5.47 -35.45
CA SER A 195 5.91 6.24 -35.57
C SER A 195 6.77 6.04 -34.32
N VAL A 196 8.07 5.84 -34.51
CA VAL A 196 9.06 5.65 -33.44
C VAL A 196 10.03 6.83 -33.45
N GLU A 197 10.12 7.55 -32.34
CA GLU A 197 11.02 8.69 -32.17
C GLU A 197 12.00 8.41 -31.02
N TRP A 198 13.28 8.31 -31.37
CA TRP A 198 14.37 8.14 -30.40
C TRP A 198 14.96 9.48 -29.99
N LYS A 199 15.22 9.66 -28.70
CA LYS A 199 15.83 10.88 -28.14
C LYS A 199 17.00 10.53 -27.21
N GLU A 200 18.06 11.32 -27.26
CA GLU A 200 19.09 11.25 -26.22
C GLU A 200 18.48 11.70 -24.88
N GLY A 201 18.72 10.92 -23.83
CA GLY A 201 18.33 11.21 -22.45
C GLY A 201 19.55 11.52 -21.57
N ARG A 202 19.35 11.71 -20.27
CA ARG A 202 20.47 11.83 -19.31
C ARG A 202 21.12 10.49 -18.97
N GLY A 203 20.41 9.39 -19.22
CA GLY A 203 20.92 8.02 -19.03
C GLY A 203 21.86 7.57 -20.15
N ARG A 204 22.46 6.40 -19.97
CA ARG A 204 23.40 5.79 -20.94
C ARG A 204 22.71 5.31 -22.22
N LEU A 205 21.44 4.97 -22.13
CA LEU A 205 20.62 4.46 -23.22
C LEU A 205 19.57 5.53 -23.61
N PRO A 206 19.09 5.54 -24.87
CA PRO A 206 18.17 6.56 -25.34
C PRO A 206 16.77 6.42 -24.75
N ASN A 207 16.00 7.50 -24.82
CA ASN A 207 14.56 7.54 -24.59
C ASN A 207 13.80 7.22 -25.90
N CYS A 208 12.55 6.80 -25.80
CA CYS A 208 11.73 6.44 -26.95
C CYS A 208 10.28 6.92 -26.79
N ASN A 209 9.74 7.52 -27.85
CA ASN A 209 8.31 7.80 -27.99
C ASN A 209 7.74 6.96 -29.13
N ILE A 210 6.65 6.25 -28.86
CA ILE A 210 5.86 5.52 -29.85
C ILE A 210 4.50 6.20 -29.97
N THR A 211 4.12 6.61 -31.19
CA THR A 211 2.81 7.21 -31.46
C THR A 211 2.05 6.35 -32.47
N ALA A 212 0.79 6.03 -32.15
CA ALA A 212 -0.14 5.39 -33.06
C ALA A 212 -0.95 6.42 -33.83
N HIS A 213 -1.05 6.22 -35.14
CA HIS A 213 -1.81 7.06 -36.05
C HIS A 213 -2.89 6.26 -36.77
N LYS A 214 -4.10 6.81 -36.84
CA LYS A 214 -5.19 6.30 -37.67
C LYS A 214 -5.66 7.39 -38.61
N ASP A 215 -5.66 7.07 -39.91
CA ASP A 215 -6.00 8.03 -40.98
C ASP A 215 -5.17 9.33 -40.94
N GLY A 216 -3.95 9.26 -40.39
CA GLY A 216 -3.03 10.39 -40.26
C GLY A 216 -3.13 11.18 -38.94
N GLU A 217 -4.12 10.87 -38.10
CA GLU A 217 -4.32 11.51 -36.80
C GLU A 217 -3.73 10.66 -35.66
N GLU A 218 -3.14 11.31 -34.66
CA GLU A 218 -2.66 10.66 -33.44
C GLU A 218 -3.85 10.13 -32.62
N VAL A 219 -3.81 8.85 -32.28
CA VAL A 219 -4.86 8.17 -31.49
C VAL A 219 -4.33 7.50 -30.22
N GLY A 220 -3.02 7.57 -30.00
CA GLY A 220 -2.39 7.08 -28.78
C GLY A 220 -0.87 7.24 -28.80
N VAL A 221 -0.27 7.28 -27.62
CA VAL A 221 1.15 7.54 -27.42
C VAL A 221 1.68 6.77 -26.21
N CYS A 222 2.91 6.28 -26.32
CA CYS A 222 3.68 5.72 -25.21
C CYS A 222 5.06 6.39 -25.15
N SER A 223 5.35 7.10 -24.06
CA SER A 223 6.63 7.76 -23.78
C SER A 223 7.44 6.92 -22.80
N SER A 224 8.72 6.69 -23.10
CA SER A 224 9.61 5.87 -22.30
C SER A 224 10.96 6.55 -22.10
N LEU A 225 11.36 6.67 -20.83
CA LEU A 225 12.57 7.35 -20.39
C LEU A 225 13.58 6.33 -19.83
N SER A 226 14.87 6.63 -19.94
CA SER A 226 15.90 5.93 -19.19
C SER A 226 15.70 6.14 -17.69
N GLY A 227 15.79 5.09 -16.87
CA GLY A 227 15.92 5.23 -15.41
C GLY A 227 17.14 6.08 -15.01
N GLY A 228 18.16 6.12 -15.89
CA GLY A 228 19.29 7.02 -15.80
C GLY A 228 18.95 8.52 -15.82
N THR A 229 17.73 8.87 -16.21
CA THR A 229 17.20 10.24 -16.10
C THR A 229 17.09 10.71 -14.65
N PHE A 230 16.83 9.76 -13.73
CA PHE A 230 16.58 10.03 -12.32
C PHE A 230 17.76 9.71 -11.42
N SER A 231 18.65 8.80 -11.83
CA SER A 231 19.84 8.44 -11.06
C SER A 231 21.02 8.08 -11.96
N SER A 232 22.21 8.53 -11.60
CA SER A 232 23.46 8.14 -12.28
C SER A 232 23.98 6.76 -11.85
N HIS A 233 23.33 6.11 -10.88
CA HIS A 233 23.72 4.79 -10.40
C HIS A 233 23.69 3.75 -11.52
N PRO A 234 24.68 2.82 -11.61
CA PRO A 234 24.73 1.83 -12.68
C PRO A 234 23.44 1.01 -12.81
N ASP A 235 22.86 0.57 -11.71
CA ASP A 235 21.65 -0.26 -11.73
C ASP A 235 20.45 0.48 -12.34
N ALA A 236 20.33 1.80 -12.10
CA ALA A 236 19.26 2.62 -12.67
C ALA A 236 19.33 2.73 -14.21
N GLN A 237 20.52 2.51 -14.80
CA GLN A 237 20.73 2.61 -16.25
C GLN A 237 20.09 1.45 -17.02
N ASP A 238 19.83 0.33 -16.35
CA ASP A 238 19.25 -0.87 -16.98
C ASP A 238 17.72 -0.87 -16.98
N TRP A 239 17.10 0.15 -16.36
CA TRP A 239 15.66 0.35 -16.28
C TRP A 239 15.16 1.29 -17.36
N VAL A 240 14.09 0.91 -18.04
CA VAL A 240 13.21 1.85 -18.75
C VAL A 240 12.02 2.21 -17.85
N TYR A 241 11.68 3.50 -17.81
CA TYR A 241 10.51 4.01 -17.13
C TYR A 241 9.47 4.50 -18.14
N THR A 242 8.28 3.91 -18.18
CA THR A 242 7.17 4.41 -19.00
C THR A 242 6.54 5.62 -18.32
N ASP A 243 6.88 6.81 -18.83
CA ASP A 243 6.47 8.09 -18.26
C ASP A 243 5.03 8.47 -18.60
N TRP A 244 4.57 8.06 -19.77
CA TRP A 244 3.22 8.35 -20.23
C TRP A 244 2.68 7.25 -21.15
N LEU A 245 1.43 6.87 -20.94
CA LEU A 245 0.66 6.03 -21.85
C LEU A 245 -0.74 6.62 -21.97
N GLY A 246 -1.08 7.10 -23.17
CA GLY A 246 -2.39 7.67 -23.49
C GLY A 246 -2.99 7.00 -24.71
N VAL A 247 -4.30 6.76 -24.67
CA VAL A 247 -5.09 6.30 -25.82
C VAL A 247 -6.36 7.12 -25.84
N ASP A 248 -6.69 7.67 -27.00
CA ASP A 248 -7.93 8.40 -27.21
C ASP A 248 -9.15 7.58 -26.79
N ASP A 249 -10.11 8.23 -26.14
CA ASP A 249 -11.28 7.57 -25.54
C ASP A 249 -12.03 6.67 -26.54
N ALA A 250 -12.12 7.08 -27.81
CA ALA A 250 -12.77 6.32 -28.88
C ALA A 250 -12.08 4.97 -29.20
N TYR A 251 -10.84 4.77 -28.76
CA TYR A 251 -10.01 3.60 -29.02
C TYR A 251 -9.63 2.83 -27.74
N GLN A 252 -10.06 3.31 -26.56
CA GLN A 252 -9.88 2.58 -25.31
C GLN A 252 -10.67 1.26 -25.32
N GLY A 253 -10.17 0.26 -24.59
CA GLY A 253 -10.78 -1.07 -24.52
C GLY A 253 -10.56 -1.97 -25.75
N GLN A 254 -9.96 -1.47 -26.83
CA GLN A 254 -9.77 -2.20 -28.09
C GLN A 254 -8.33 -2.75 -28.26
N GLY A 255 -7.60 -2.93 -27.15
CA GLY A 255 -6.25 -3.50 -27.15
C GLY A 255 -5.10 -2.55 -27.54
N LEU A 256 -5.39 -1.34 -28.02
CA LEU A 256 -4.36 -0.39 -28.48
C LEU A 256 -3.36 0.01 -27.39
N GLY A 257 -3.83 0.27 -26.16
CA GLY A 257 -2.93 0.63 -25.04
C GLY A 257 -1.95 -0.48 -24.68
N LYS A 258 -2.41 -1.75 -24.68
CA LYS A 258 -1.55 -2.92 -24.48
C LYS A 258 -0.53 -3.05 -25.62
N TYR A 259 -0.96 -2.85 -26.86
CA TYR A 259 -0.08 -2.92 -28.01
C TYR A 259 1.02 -1.86 -27.96
N LEU A 260 0.67 -0.60 -27.70
CA LEU A 260 1.63 0.51 -27.58
C LEU A 260 2.66 0.26 -26.47
N LEU A 261 2.21 -0.16 -25.29
CA LEU A 261 3.10 -0.48 -24.17
C LEU A 261 4.08 -1.60 -24.53
N LEU A 262 3.58 -2.75 -24.99
CA LEU A 262 4.43 -3.91 -25.31
C LEU A 262 5.36 -3.64 -26.51
N TYR A 263 4.91 -2.83 -27.48
CA TYR A 263 5.74 -2.45 -28.62
C TYR A 263 6.87 -1.52 -28.18
N SER A 264 6.57 -0.51 -27.33
CA SER A 264 7.60 0.36 -26.75
C SER A 264 8.64 -0.45 -25.98
N LEU A 265 8.20 -1.37 -25.12
CA LEU A 265 9.10 -2.25 -24.36
C LEU A 265 9.96 -3.12 -25.29
N GLN A 266 9.39 -3.69 -26.36
CA GLN A 266 10.16 -4.44 -27.34
C GLN A 266 11.26 -3.59 -28.01
N GLU A 267 10.95 -2.35 -28.41
CA GLU A 267 11.95 -1.42 -28.95
C GLU A 267 13.04 -1.09 -27.93
N MET A 268 12.65 -0.83 -26.68
CA MET A 268 13.59 -0.52 -25.59
C MET A 268 14.49 -1.73 -25.27
N HIS A 269 13.97 -2.95 -25.33
CA HIS A 269 14.78 -4.16 -25.16
C HIS A 269 15.83 -4.33 -26.27
N LYS A 270 15.51 -3.96 -27.53
CA LYS A 270 16.47 -4.04 -28.65
C LYS A 270 17.70 -3.16 -28.45
N VAL A 271 17.58 -2.06 -27.71
CA VAL A 271 18.70 -1.15 -27.40
C VAL A 271 19.39 -1.47 -26.06
N GLY A 272 18.95 -2.50 -25.35
CA GLY A 272 19.67 -3.08 -24.22
C GLY A 272 19.04 -2.86 -22.83
N TYR A 273 17.86 -2.23 -22.72
CA TYR A 273 17.15 -2.20 -21.45
C TYR A 273 16.71 -3.60 -21.02
N ARG A 274 16.79 -3.87 -19.72
CA ARG A 274 16.49 -5.20 -19.15
C ARG A 274 15.27 -5.20 -18.25
N HIS A 275 15.03 -4.09 -17.56
CA HIS A 275 13.96 -3.96 -16.59
C HIS A 275 13.02 -2.83 -17.00
N ALA A 276 11.74 -2.96 -16.70
CA ALA A 276 10.75 -1.94 -17.00
C ALA A 276 10.03 -1.53 -15.72
N SER A 277 9.81 -0.23 -15.55
CA SER A 277 9.03 0.34 -14.47
C SER A 277 8.01 1.33 -15.00
N LEU A 278 6.91 1.53 -14.29
CA LEU A 278 5.92 2.56 -14.56
C LEU A 278 5.16 2.91 -13.29
N SER A 279 4.39 4.00 -13.32
CA SER A 279 3.44 4.32 -12.26
C SER A 279 2.06 4.64 -12.79
N THR A 280 1.07 4.58 -11.92
CA THR A 280 -0.25 5.17 -12.20
C THR A 280 -0.94 5.64 -10.93
N ASP A 281 -1.86 6.58 -11.11
CA ASP A 281 -2.69 7.09 -10.01
C ASP A 281 -3.39 5.93 -9.31
N TRP A 282 -3.39 5.95 -7.97
CA TRP A 282 -3.96 4.91 -7.10
C TRP A 282 -5.44 4.54 -7.36
N GLY A 283 -6.18 5.38 -8.08
CA GLY A 283 -7.58 5.18 -8.43
C GLY A 283 -7.79 4.78 -9.89
N ASN A 284 -6.71 4.63 -10.67
CA ASN A 284 -6.79 4.26 -12.08
C ASN A 284 -6.86 2.74 -12.24
N ASN A 285 -7.99 2.17 -11.83
CA ASN A 285 -8.24 0.73 -11.83
C ASN A 285 -8.05 0.08 -13.22
N ASN A 286 -8.32 0.82 -14.30
CA ASN A 286 -8.08 0.35 -15.67
C ASN A 286 -6.59 0.13 -15.95
N ALA A 287 -5.73 1.05 -15.50
CA ALA A 287 -4.29 0.94 -15.63
C ALA A 287 -3.73 -0.21 -14.77
N PHE A 288 -4.21 -0.38 -13.54
CA PHE A 288 -3.87 -1.52 -12.68
C PHE A 288 -4.10 -2.86 -13.40
N LEU A 289 -5.30 -3.03 -13.97
CA LEU A 289 -5.64 -4.23 -14.71
C LEU A 289 -4.77 -4.39 -15.96
N LEU A 290 -4.53 -3.31 -16.71
CA LEU A 290 -3.67 -3.36 -17.90
C LEU A 290 -2.25 -3.84 -17.55
N TYR A 291 -1.61 -3.21 -16.56
CA TYR A 291 -0.21 -3.46 -16.22
C TYR A 291 -0.01 -4.82 -15.56
N GLY A 292 -0.85 -5.17 -14.58
CA GLY A 292 -0.83 -6.48 -13.96
C GLY A 292 -1.01 -7.62 -14.97
N ASN A 293 -1.85 -7.42 -16.00
CA ASN A 293 -2.05 -8.38 -17.09
C ASN A 293 -0.90 -8.42 -18.11
N CYS A 294 -0.02 -7.43 -18.12
CA CYS A 294 1.17 -7.43 -18.97
C CYS A 294 2.35 -8.17 -18.32
N GLY A 295 2.34 -8.39 -17.00
CA GLY A 295 3.42 -9.05 -16.27
C GLY A 295 4.11 -8.17 -15.24
N TYR A 296 3.69 -6.90 -15.13
CA TYR A 296 4.14 -6.02 -14.07
C TYR A 296 3.62 -6.46 -12.69
N LYS A 297 4.41 -6.15 -11.66
CA LYS A 297 4.07 -6.35 -10.25
C LYS A 297 4.16 -5.03 -9.51
N VAL A 298 3.20 -4.74 -8.64
CA VAL A 298 3.32 -3.58 -7.75
C VAL A 298 4.49 -3.79 -6.79
N VAL A 299 5.39 -2.81 -6.71
CA VAL A 299 6.58 -2.84 -5.85
C VAL A 299 6.55 -1.77 -4.77
N ASP A 300 5.83 -0.66 -5.01
CA ASP A 300 5.74 0.45 -4.09
C ASP A 300 4.37 1.14 -4.20
N TRP A 301 3.89 1.64 -3.09
CA TRP A 301 2.81 2.62 -3.06
C TRP A 301 3.37 3.91 -2.49
N THR A 302 3.14 5.01 -3.21
CA THR A 302 3.59 6.32 -2.77
C THR A 302 2.40 7.25 -2.59
N TYR A 303 2.43 8.11 -1.57
CA TYR A 303 1.33 9.02 -1.26
C TYR A 303 1.81 10.46 -1.07
N ALA A 304 1.05 11.41 -1.59
CA ALA A 304 1.16 12.81 -1.20
C ALA A 304 0.18 13.11 -0.08
N TYR A 305 0.57 14.07 0.76
CA TYR A 305 -0.25 14.50 1.87
C TYR A 305 -0.51 15.99 1.79
N SER A 306 -1.60 16.42 2.41
CA SER A 306 -1.82 17.82 2.72
C SER A 306 -2.27 18.00 4.15
N LYS A 307 -1.88 19.12 4.73
CA LYS A 307 -2.43 19.65 5.96
C LYS A 307 -2.87 21.07 5.66
N ARG A 308 -4.17 21.35 5.87
CA ARG A 308 -4.53 22.74 6.10
C ARG A 308 -4.13 23.06 7.52
N LEU A 309 -3.57 24.23 7.70
CA LEU A 309 -3.31 24.75 9.01
C LEU A 309 -4.62 25.27 9.69
N GLU A 310 -5.82 25.01 9.08
CA GLU A 310 -7.14 24.69 9.72
C GLU A 310 -8.30 24.27 8.73
N LYS A 311 -9.43 23.75 9.25
CA LYS A 311 -10.31 22.63 8.75
C LYS A 311 -11.05 22.71 7.38
N LYS A 312 -11.17 21.51 6.74
CA LYS A 312 -11.75 21.15 5.41
C LYS A 312 -13.21 20.62 5.45
N ALA A 313 -13.87 20.58 4.28
CA ALA A 313 -14.94 19.63 3.89
C ALA A 313 -14.67 19.03 2.48
N GLU A 314 -15.23 17.84 2.19
CA GLU A 314 -14.95 16.94 1.03
C GLU A 314 -16.16 16.73 0.08
N VAL A 315 -15.91 16.23 -1.15
CA VAL A 315 -16.91 15.94 -2.23
C VAL A 315 -16.55 14.62 -2.97
N VAL A 316 -17.55 13.92 -3.54
CA VAL A 316 -17.51 12.56 -4.17
C VAL A 316 -18.11 12.55 -5.61
N ILE A 317 -17.67 11.64 -6.50
CA ILE A 317 -18.06 11.47 -7.94
C ILE A 317 -18.47 10.00 -8.26
N PRO A 318 -19.34 9.68 -9.27
CA PRO A 318 -19.75 8.32 -9.68
C PRO A 318 -19.32 7.86 -11.10
N VAL A 319 -19.43 6.54 -11.40
CA VAL A 319 -19.12 5.87 -12.71
C VAL A 319 -20.21 4.82 -13.09
N ARG A 320 -20.29 4.43 -14.37
CA ARG A 320 -21.24 3.50 -15.04
C ARG A 320 -20.57 2.30 -15.74
N THR A 321 -21.37 1.23 -15.96
CA THR A 321 -21.13 -0.13 -16.51
C THR A 321 -21.62 -0.29 -17.98
N GLU A 322 -21.52 -1.38 -18.77
CA GLU A 322 -21.02 -2.78 -18.71
C GLU A 322 -20.97 -3.36 -20.15
N ASN A 323 -20.27 -4.48 -20.38
CA ASN A 323 -20.44 -5.40 -21.52
C ASN A 323 -19.92 -6.81 -21.15
N SER A 324 -20.55 -7.85 -21.70
CA SER A 324 -20.54 -9.25 -21.25
C SER A 324 -19.38 -10.15 -21.75
N PHE A 325 -19.12 -11.28 -21.06
CA PHE A 325 -19.00 -12.69 -21.56
C PHE A 325 -18.16 -13.62 -20.63
N SER A 326 -18.71 -14.80 -20.25
CA SER A 326 -18.11 -16.16 -20.16
C SER A 326 -18.97 -17.08 -19.25
N GLU A 327 -18.81 -18.42 -19.32
CA GLU A 327 -19.62 -19.38 -18.56
C GLU A 327 -19.05 -19.60 -17.14
N VAL A 328 -19.92 -19.50 -16.13
CA VAL A 328 -19.60 -19.70 -14.71
C VAL A 328 -20.28 -20.99 -14.24
N ILE A 329 -19.56 -21.82 -13.50
CA ILE A 329 -20.06 -23.07 -12.94
C ILE A 329 -20.03 -23.05 -11.41
N ASP A 330 -20.89 -23.86 -10.80
CA ASP A 330 -20.94 -24.05 -9.36
C ASP A 330 -19.84 -25.01 -8.89
N TYR A 331 -19.33 -24.78 -7.68
CA TYR A 331 -18.39 -25.69 -7.04
C TYR A 331 -18.99 -27.08 -6.80
N THR A 332 -18.12 -28.09 -6.91
CA THR A 332 -18.39 -29.49 -6.54
C THR A 332 -17.13 -30.04 -5.85
N PRO A 333 -17.24 -31.09 -5.01
CA PRO A 333 -16.07 -31.68 -4.35
C PRO A 333 -14.94 -32.13 -5.29
N GLU A 334 -15.25 -32.43 -6.54
CA GLU A 334 -14.25 -32.80 -7.57
C GLU A 334 -13.30 -31.64 -7.90
N HIS A 335 -13.68 -30.40 -7.59
CA HIS A 335 -12.86 -29.21 -7.81
C HIS A 335 -11.88 -28.91 -6.67
N LEU A 336 -11.95 -29.62 -5.53
CA LEU A 336 -11.21 -29.27 -4.31
C LEU A 336 -9.70 -29.14 -4.56
N GLU A 337 -9.07 -30.17 -5.12
CA GLU A 337 -7.62 -30.17 -5.41
C GLU A 337 -7.21 -28.97 -6.27
N SER A 338 -7.90 -28.76 -7.40
CA SER A 338 -7.60 -27.65 -8.33
C SER A 338 -7.83 -26.28 -7.70
N LEU A 339 -8.85 -26.16 -6.86
CA LEU A 339 -9.19 -24.91 -6.16
C LEU A 339 -8.17 -24.58 -5.08
N THR A 340 -7.72 -25.58 -4.31
CA THR A 340 -6.65 -25.42 -3.32
C THR A 340 -5.33 -25.03 -3.98
N GLN A 341 -4.97 -25.68 -5.09
CA GLN A 341 -3.79 -25.29 -5.88
C GLN A 341 -3.90 -23.86 -6.40
N PHE A 342 -5.07 -23.49 -6.94
CA PHE A 342 -5.32 -22.13 -7.41
C PHE A 342 -5.18 -21.11 -6.27
N TYR A 343 -5.81 -21.36 -5.11
CA TYR A 343 -5.69 -20.48 -3.95
C TYR A 343 -4.23 -20.32 -3.49
N ASN A 344 -3.50 -21.43 -3.33
CA ASN A 344 -2.11 -21.41 -2.89
C ASN A 344 -1.22 -20.61 -3.84
N HIS A 345 -1.50 -20.67 -5.15
CA HIS A 345 -0.81 -19.84 -6.13
C HIS A 345 -1.15 -18.34 -6.00
N GLN A 346 -2.41 -18.00 -5.69
CA GLN A 346 -2.83 -16.61 -5.47
C GLN A 346 -2.15 -15.98 -4.25
N VAL A 347 -1.91 -16.77 -3.20
CA VAL A 347 -1.31 -16.28 -1.95
C VAL A 347 0.20 -16.44 -1.86
N GLU A 348 0.83 -16.97 -2.89
CA GLU A 348 2.28 -17.16 -2.95
C GLU A 348 3.03 -15.82 -2.83
N GLY A 349 3.88 -15.72 -1.80
CA GLY A 349 4.68 -14.53 -1.53
C GLY A 349 3.91 -13.34 -0.93
N LEU A 350 2.61 -13.48 -0.65
CA LEU A 350 1.86 -12.46 0.06
C LEU A 350 2.23 -12.46 1.55
N PRO A 351 2.47 -11.30 2.18
CA PRO A 351 2.75 -11.24 3.60
C PRO A 351 1.61 -11.85 4.42
N ASN A 352 1.98 -12.64 5.44
CA ASN A 352 1.04 -13.22 6.42
C ASN A 352 -0.06 -14.12 5.81
N CYS A 353 0.12 -14.58 4.57
CA CYS A 353 -0.70 -15.60 3.94
C CYS A 353 0.17 -16.84 3.71
N PHE A 354 -0.38 -18.01 3.98
CA PHE A 354 0.35 -19.26 3.87
C PHE A 354 -0.43 -20.26 3.01
N PRO A 355 0.26 -21.11 2.24
CA PRO A 355 -0.39 -22.22 1.56
C PRO A 355 -1.13 -23.13 2.53
N VAL A 356 -2.24 -23.70 2.08
CA VAL A 356 -3.07 -24.62 2.86
C VAL A 356 -3.19 -25.98 2.17
N SER A 357 -3.41 -27.00 2.98
CA SER A 357 -3.76 -28.35 2.51
C SER A 357 -5.23 -28.43 2.07
N GLU A 358 -5.57 -29.46 1.28
CA GLU A 358 -6.97 -29.75 0.92
C GLU A 358 -7.84 -30.00 2.17
N ASP A 359 -7.27 -30.66 3.19
CA ASP A 359 -7.94 -30.92 4.47
C ASP A 359 -8.23 -29.63 5.25
N GLU A 360 -7.37 -28.61 5.17
CA GLU A 360 -7.65 -27.30 5.74
C GLU A 360 -8.69 -26.55 4.91
N PHE A 361 -8.56 -26.58 3.58
CA PHE A 361 -9.47 -25.88 2.67
C PHE A 361 -10.90 -26.43 2.78
N VAL A 362 -11.07 -27.75 2.88
CA VAL A 362 -12.39 -28.38 3.01
C VAL A 362 -13.08 -28.00 4.31
N THR A 363 -12.37 -27.59 5.37
CA THR A 363 -13.03 -27.10 6.60
C THR A 363 -13.85 -25.84 6.33
N VAL A 364 -13.36 -24.95 5.47
CA VAL A 364 -14.06 -23.73 5.04
C VAL A 364 -15.23 -24.09 4.13
N LEU A 365 -15.03 -25.00 3.19
CA LEU A 365 -16.06 -25.40 2.22
C LEU A 365 -17.13 -26.31 2.82
N SER A 366 -16.84 -27.01 3.91
CA SER A 366 -17.81 -27.93 4.54
C SER A 366 -19.09 -27.23 4.99
N ARG A 367 -19.03 -25.90 5.21
CA ARG A 367 -20.18 -25.04 5.49
C ARG A 367 -21.19 -24.97 4.34
N LEU A 368 -20.74 -25.15 3.09
CA LEU A 368 -21.61 -25.21 1.91
C LEU A 368 -22.56 -26.43 1.95
N SER A 369 -22.16 -27.51 2.62
CA SER A 369 -22.82 -28.83 2.54
C SER A 369 -23.72 -29.19 3.73
N LYS A 370 -23.68 -28.42 4.83
CA LYS A 370 -24.28 -28.84 6.10
C LYS A 370 -25.49 -27.98 6.51
N GLU A 371 -26.63 -28.63 6.73
CA GLU A 371 -27.77 -28.14 7.52
C GLU A 371 -27.51 -28.21 9.05
N THR A 372 -26.28 -28.44 9.50
CA THR A 372 -25.97 -28.55 10.93
C THR A 372 -26.30 -27.24 11.65
N GLU A 373 -26.86 -27.37 12.87
CA GLU A 373 -27.22 -26.29 13.80
C GLU A 373 -26.29 -25.09 13.64
N ARG A 374 -26.76 -24.12 12.85
CA ARG A 374 -26.00 -22.91 12.54
C ARG A 374 -25.90 -22.10 13.82
N SER A 375 -24.68 -21.75 14.21
CA SER A 375 -24.49 -20.75 15.26
C SER A 375 -25.29 -19.49 14.88
N LYS A 376 -25.76 -18.71 15.86
CA LYS A 376 -26.43 -17.42 15.60
C LYS A 376 -25.62 -16.46 14.70
N ASN A 377 -24.31 -16.72 14.55
CA ASN A 377 -23.38 -15.95 13.75
C ASN A 377 -22.97 -16.63 12.43
N ALA A 378 -23.71 -17.63 11.93
CA ALA A 378 -23.41 -18.24 10.63
C ALA A 378 -24.09 -17.49 9.49
N LEU A 379 -23.51 -17.56 8.29
CA LEU A 379 -24.15 -17.11 7.06
C LEU A 379 -25.40 -17.96 6.78
N GLU A 380 -26.47 -17.31 6.33
CA GLU A 380 -27.75 -17.94 5.99
C GLU A 380 -27.70 -18.67 4.66
N SER A 381 -26.88 -18.20 3.74
CA SER A 381 -26.66 -18.86 2.46
C SER A 381 -25.24 -18.60 2.00
N GLU A 382 -24.63 -19.60 1.39
CA GLU A 382 -23.27 -19.52 0.86
C GLU A 382 -23.21 -20.19 -0.51
N ALA A 383 -22.40 -19.64 -1.41
CA ALA A 383 -22.14 -20.22 -2.71
C ALA A 383 -20.68 -20.01 -3.11
N LEU A 384 -20.15 -20.94 -3.90
CA LEU A 384 -18.84 -20.82 -4.51
C LEU A 384 -18.98 -21.01 -6.01
N PHE A 385 -18.60 -19.98 -6.75
CA PHE A 385 -18.63 -19.96 -8.20
C PHE A 385 -17.21 -19.96 -8.74
N LEU A 386 -17.00 -20.67 -9.84
CA LEU A 386 -15.71 -20.73 -10.50
C LEU A 386 -15.86 -20.69 -12.02
N THR A 387 -14.81 -20.25 -12.69
CA THR A 387 -14.70 -20.34 -14.15
C THR A 387 -13.40 -21.02 -14.52
N GLN A 388 -13.45 -21.82 -15.58
CA GLN A 388 -12.33 -22.66 -16.01
C GLN A 388 -12.05 -22.46 -17.50
N ASN A 389 -10.78 -22.60 -17.86
CA ASN A 389 -10.35 -22.68 -19.24
C ASN A 389 -9.53 -23.96 -19.40
N LYS A 390 -10.02 -24.89 -20.24
CA LYS A 390 -9.41 -26.21 -20.47
C LYS A 390 -9.18 -27.00 -19.17
N GLY A 391 -10.16 -26.98 -18.26
CA GLY A 391 -10.11 -27.68 -16.98
C GLY A 391 -9.24 -27.02 -15.90
N LYS A 392 -8.57 -25.91 -16.20
CA LYS A 392 -7.82 -25.13 -15.20
C LYS A 392 -8.69 -23.99 -14.68
N ILE A 393 -8.79 -23.84 -13.35
CA ILE A 393 -9.49 -22.70 -12.73
C ILE A 393 -8.75 -21.40 -13.07
N LYS A 394 -9.52 -20.40 -13.51
CA LYS A 394 -9.03 -19.06 -13.87
C LYS A 394 -9.48 -17.97 -12.91
N ALA A 395 -10.65 -18.15 -12.30
CA ALA A 395 -11.13 -17.34 -11.21
C ALA A 395 -12.12 -18.13 -10.36
N PHE A 396 -12.25 -17.73 -9.09
CA PHE A 396 -13.34 -18.18 -8.23
C PHE A 396 -13.74 -17.07 -7.25
N VAL A 397 -14.96 -17.17 -6.76
CA VAL A 397 -15.50 -16.30 -5.73
C VAL A 397 -16.30 -17.13 -4.73
N HIS A 398 -16.08 -16.87 -3.44
CA HIS A 398 -16.87 -17.43 -2.35
C HIS A 398 -17.70 -16.32 -1.74
N VAL A 399 -19.02 -16.47 -1.82
CA VAL A 399 -19.98 -15.48 -1.34
C VAL A 399 -20.92 -16.05 -0.29
N GLY A 400 -21.51 -15.18 0.51
CA GLY A 400 -22.63 -15.55 1.37
C GLY A 400 -23.46 -14.36 1.82
N PHE A 401 -24.53 -14.64 2.54
CA PHE A 401 -25.55 -13.67 2.93
C PHE A 401 -25.95 -13.85 4.39
N ARG A 402 -26.30 -12.76 5.07
CA ARG A 402 -26.86 -12.77 6.43
C ARG A 402 -27.91 -11.65 6.60
N ARG A 403 -28.92 -11.90 7.44
CA ARG A 403 -29.77 -10.86 8.02
C ARG A 403 -29.20 -10.40 9.34
N TYR A 404 -29.08 -9.10 9.48
CA TYR A 404 -28.66 -8.46 10.72
C TYR A 404 -29.91 -7.94 11.43
N ASN A 405 -30.15 -8.47 12.63
CA ASN A 405 -31.15 -7.95 13.56
C ASN A 405 -30.34 -7.37 14.71
N GLU A 406 -30.13 -6.05 14.73
CA GLU A 406 -29.65 -5.39 15.95
C GLU A 406 -30.72 -5.57 17.03
N ASP A 407 -30.28 -5.87 18.25
CA ASP A 407 -31.11 -6.38 19.34
C ASP A 407 -32.42 -5.56 19.57
N ASP A 408 -33.56 -6.25 19.43
CA ASP A 408 -34.91 -5.97 19.99
C ASP A 408 -35.58 -4.59 19.84
N GLU A 409 -34.98 -3.59 19.19
CA GLU A 409 -35.67 -2.36 18.78
C GLU A 409 -36.10 -2.47 17.31
N GLU A 410 -37.27 -1.93 16.96
CA GLU A 410 -38.01 -2.11 15.69
C GLU A 410 -37.30 -1.55 14.43
N GLU A 411 -35.99 -1.72 14.29
CA GLU A 411 -35.23 -1.34 13.10
C GLU A 411 -35.38 -2.38 11.98
N GLU A 412 -35.40 -1.91 10.74
CA GLU A 412 -35.56 -2.76 9.55
C GLU A 412 -34.43 -3.79 9.46
N GLU A 413 -34.76 -5.08 9.31
CA GLU A 413 -33.76 -6.15 9.06
C GLU A 413 -32.79 -5.74 7.94
N GLU A 414 -31.51 -5.53 8.27
CA GLU A 414 -30.51 -5.21 7.26
C GLU A 414 -30.01 -6.50 6.61
N ARG A 415 -30.08 -6.53 5.27
CA ARG A 415 -29.63 -7.65 4.46
C ARG A 415 -28.29 -7.32 3.83
N ILE A 416 -27.22 -8.00 4.29
CA ILE A 416 -25.86 -7.75 3.83
C ILE A 416 -25.33 -8.97 3.07
N GLY A 417 -24.80 -8.73 1.88
CA GLY A 417 -24.06 -9.72 1.10
C GLY A 417 -22.57 -9.65 1.40
N TYR A 418 -21.91 -10.80 1.36
CA TYR A 418 -20.48 -10.92 1.63
C TYR A 418 -19.77 -11.59 0.45
N ILE A 419 -18.68 -10.96 -0.01
CA ILE A 419 -17.65 -11.63 -0.81
C ILE A 419 -16.51 -11.98 0.15
N ARG A 420 -16.48 -13.23 0.58
CA ARG A 420 -15.49 -13.74 1.56
C ARG A 420 -14.10 -13.85 0.95
N PHE A 421 -14.05 -14.24 -0.32
CA PHE A 421 -12.82 -14.31 -1.11
C PHE A 421 -13.13 -14.17 -2.59
N LEU A 422 -12.25 -13.49 -3.33
CA LEU A 422 -12.26 -13.36 -4.78
C LEU A 422 -10.82 -13.52 -5.28
N GLY A 423 -10.58 -14.50 -6.14
CA GLY A 423 -9.29 -14.70 -6.78
C GLY A 423 -9.45 -14.85 -8.29
N CYS A 424 -8.54 -14.26 -9.06
CA CYS A 424 -8.41 -14.49 -10.49
C CYS A 424 -6.93 -14.50 -10.88
N GLU A 425 -6.54 -15.31 -11.87
CA GLU A 425 -5.18 -15.27 -12.39
C GLU A 425 -4.86 -13.87 -12.95
N ARG A 426 -3.64 -13.36 -12.67
CA ARG A 426 -3.13 -12.18 -13.38
C ARG A 426 -3.18 -12.44 -14.89
N GLY A 427 -3.71 -11.50 -15.66
CA GLY A 427 -4.00 -11.68 -17.09
C GLY A 427 -5.46 -12.01 -17.39
N GLU A 428 -6.20 -12.58 -16.43
CA GLU A 428 -7.52 -13.19 -16.66
C GLU A 428 -8.66 -12.31 -16.11
N ARG A 429 -8.61 -10.99 -16.41
CA ARG A 429 -9.64 -10.03 -15.97
C ARG A 429 -11.06 -10.52 -16.29
N GLN A 430 -11.29 -11.04 -17.49
CA GLN A 430 -12.61 -11.50 -17.92
C GLN A 430 -13.11 -12.64 -17.02
N ALA A 431 -12.25 -13.59 -16.67
CA ALA A 431 -12.62 -14.66 -15.73
C ALA A 431 -13.05 -14.09 -14.37
N GLY A 432 -12.29 -13.13 -13.83
CA GLY A 432 -12.62 -12.42 -12.60
C GLY A 432 -13.95 -11.65 -12.68
N GLN A 433 -14.18 -10.93 -13.77
CA GLN A 433 -15.39 -10.16 -14.01
C GLN A 433 -16.64 -11.05 -13.97
N VAL A 434 -16.61 -12.18 -14.65
CA VAL A 434 -17.81 -13.02 -14.79
C VAL A 434 -18.12 -13.76 -13.49
N VAL A 435 -17.12 -14.21 -12.73
CA VAL A 435 -17.40 -14.77 -11.39
C VAL A 435 -17.94 -13.69 -10.45
N LEU A 436 -17.45 -12.45 -10.53
CA LEU A 436 -17.95 -11.33 -9.73
C LEU A 436 -19.41 -10.98 -10.09
N GLU A 437 -19.75 -10.87 -11.38
CA GLU A 437 -21.13 -10.66 -11.84
C GLU A 437 -22.08 -11.78 -11.36
N LYS A 438 -21.63 -13.03 -11.42
CA LYS A 438 -22.40 -14.17 -10.90
C LYS A 438 -22.60 -14.09 -9.38
N ALA A 439 -21.57 -13.69 -8.65
CA ALA A 439 -21.64 -13.43 -7.21
C ALA A 439 -22.64 -12.32 -6.87
N GLU A 440 -22.59 -11.19 -7.56
CA GLU A 440 -23.53 -10.09 -7.37
C GLU A 440 -24.97 -10.52 -7.70
N ALA A 441 -25.18 -11.24 -8.80
CA ALA A 441 -26.50 -11.77 -9.16
C ALA A 441 -27.06 -12.73 -8.09
N TYR A 442 -26.22 -13.60 -7.52
CA TYR A 442 -26.59 -14.47 -6.42
C TYR A 442 -26.97 -13.66 -5.17
N LEU A 443 -26.16 -12.69 -4.76
CA LEU A 443 -26.43 -11.87 -3.57
C LEU A 443 -27.68 -11.00 -3.75
N ASN A 444 -27.90 -10.45 -4.95
CA ASN A 444 -29.10 -9.68 -5.27
C ASN A 444 -30.39 -10.50 -5.18
N SER A 445 -30.32 -11.82 -5.37
CA SER A 445 -31.49 -12.70 -5.19
C SER A 445 -32.00 -12.76 -3.74
N PHE A 446 -31.21 -12.29 -2.77
CA PHE A 446 -31.59 -12.13 -1.36
C PHE A 446 -32.01 -10.70 -1.00
N GLU A 447 -32.09 -9.79 -1.99
CA GLU A 447 -32.44 -8.37 -1.79
C GLU A 447 -31.50 -7.66 -0.81
N VAL A 448 -30.19 -7.91 -0.93
CA VAL A 448 -29.19 -7.24 -0.10
C VAL A 448 -29.12 -5.74 -0.39
N LYS A 449 -29.00 -4.92 0.66
CA LYS A 449 -28.83 -3.46 0.56
C LYS A 449 -27.39 -3.08 0.20
N SER A 450 -26.43 -3.92 0.61
CA SER A 450 -25.01 -3.70 0.41
C SER A 450 -24.26 -5.02 0.25
N ILE A 451 -23.08 -4.95 -0.39
CA ILE A 451 -22.13 -6.05 -0.47
C ILE A 451 -20.80 -5.58 0.15
N GLU A 452 -20.34 -6.32 1.16
CA GLU A 452 -19.02 -6.17 1.77
C GLU A 452 -18.08 -7.26 1.21
N ALA A 453 -16.93 -6.87 0.70
CA ALA A 453 -15.91 -7.78 0.21
C ALA A 453 -14.68 -7.72 1.11
N PHE A 454 -14.15 -8.90 1.48
CA PHE A 454 -12.97 -9.03 2.34
C PHE A 454 -13.15 -8.33 3.71
N THR A 455 -14.31 -8.54 4.34
CA THR A 455 -14.64 -7.94 5.64
C THR A 455 -14.06 -8.77 6.80
N SER A 456 -13.72 -8.08 7.90
CA SER A 456 -13.26 -8.71 9.13
C SER A 456 -14.40 -9.15 10.06
N ARG A 457 -15.65 -9.20 9.61
CA ARG A 457 -16.75 -9.77 10.42
C ARG A 457 -16.59 -11.29 10.54
N ASP A 458 -16.61 -11.81 11.77
CA ASP A 458 -16.30 -13.21 12.11
C ASP A 458 -17.00 -14.24 11.22
N GLU A 459 -18.24 -13.97 10.83
CA GLU A 459 -19.06 -14.82 9.96
C GLU A 459 -18.54 -14.94 8.52
N ALA A 460 -17.92 -13.87 8.01
CA ALA A 460 -17.53 -13.71 6.62
C ALA A 460 -16.02 -13.94 6.40
N ARG A 461 -15.22 -13.97 7.47
CA ARG A 461 -13.78 -14.17 7.42
C ARG A 461 -13.37 -15.43 6.65
N TYR A 462 -12.25 -15.34 5.94
CA TYR A 462 -11.56 -16.48 5.33
C TYR A 462 -10.41 -16.91 6.28
N PRO A 463 -10.52 -18.05 7.01
CA PRO A 463 -9.73 -18.31 8.22
C PRO A 463 -8.21 -18.30 8.08
N PHE A 464 -7.69 -18.55 6.89
CA PHE A 464 -6.25 -18.66 6.63
C PHE A 464 -5.71 -17.51 5.75
N PHE A 465 -6.53 -16.49 5.45
CA PHE A 465 -6.10 -15.30 4.71
C PHE A 465 -5.80 -14.15 5.68
N SER A 466 -4.54 -13.68 5.70
CA SER A 466 -4.05 -12.58 6.53
C SER A 466 -4.38 -12.71 8.02
N PHE A 467 -3.99 -13.83 8.64
CA PHE A 467 -4.30 -14.18 10.04
C PHE A 467 -5.80 -14.10 10.40
N ASP A 468 -6.66 -14.58 9.51
CA ASP A 468 -8.13 -14.59 9.65
C ASP A 468 -8.84 -13.23 9.48
N TYR A 469 -8.13 -12.11 9.54
CA TYR A 469 -8.75 -10.78 9.36
C TYR A 469 -9.44 -10.60 8.00
N ALA A 470 -9.07 -11.43 7.02
CA ALA A 470 -9.76 -11.60 5.74
C ALA A 470 -9.83 -10.35 4.84
N ARG A 471 -8.96 -9.36 5.05
CA ARG A 471 -8.89 -8.11 4.27
C ARG A 471 -8.03 -8.25 3.02
N LEU A 472 -8.43 -7.60 1.93
CA LEU A 472 -7.74 -7.68 0.64
C LEU A 472 -6.41 -6.93 0.69
N THR A 473 -5.31 -7.67 0.60
CA THR A 473 -3.95 -7.13 0.55
C THR A 473 -3.71 -6.20 -0.66
N ASN A 474 -2.84 -5.20 -0.48
CA ASN A 474 -2.46 -4.27 -1.53
C ASN A 474 -1.62 -4.94 -2.64
N TYR A 475 -1.08 -6.14 -2.41
CA TYR A 475 -0.33 -6.95 -3.38
C TYR A 475 -1.23 -7.71 -4.38
N LEU A 476 -2.54 -7.84 -4.09
CA LEU A 476 -3.55 -8.34 -5.03
C LEU A 476 -4.22 -7.17 -5.78
N ASP A 477 -3.40 -6.27 -6.30
CA ASP A 477 -3.71 -5.08 -7.10
C ASP A 477 -4.74 -5.32 -8.22
N HIS A 478 -4.63 -6.43 -8.95
CA HIS A 478 -5.56 -6.80 -10.01
C HIS A 478 -6.97 -7.14 -9.48
N ILE A 479 -7.09 -7.67 -8.27
CA ILE A 479 -8.38 -7.90 -7.60
C ILE A 479 -8.97 -6.57 -7.10
N GLN A 480 -8.14 -5.69 -6.55
CA GLN A 480 -8.59 -4.35 -6.16
C GLN A 480 -9.08 -3.55 -7.37
N GLY A 481 -8.34 -3.58 -8.49
CA GLY A 481 -8.74 -2.96 -9.74
C GLY A 481 -10.04 -3.54 -10.30
N LEU A 482 -10.24 -4.85 -10.17
CA LEU A 482 -11.49 -5.52 -10.54
C LEU A 482 -12.67 -5.05 -9.68
N LEU A 483 -12.53 -5.04 -8.35
CA LEU A 483 -13.56 -4.53 -7.42
C LEU A 483 -13.87 -3.06 -7.69
N GLY A 484 -12.83 -2.21 -7.79
CA GLY A 484 -12.98 -0.79 -8.05
C GLY A 484 -13.69 -0.48 -9.36
N ASN A 485 -13.41 -1.25 -10.43
CA ASN A 485 -14.11 -1.13 -11.71
C ASN A 485 -15.60 -1.54 -11.64
N ASN A 486 -15.98 -2.33 -10.64
CA ASN A 486 -17.36 -2.76 -10.41
C ASN A 486 -18.06 -1.91 -9.33
N GLY A 487 -17.49 -0.76 -8.96
CA GLY A 487 -18.12 0.22 -8.07
C GLY A 487 -17.92 -0.05 -6.58
N TYR A 488 -17.09 -1.02 -6.22
CA TYR A 488 -16.66 -1.21 -4.83
C TYR A 488 -15.68 -0.10 -4.42
N LYS A 489 -15.79 0.35 -3.17
CA LYS A 489 -14.90 1.37 -2.59
C LYS A 489 -14.27 0.82 -1.31
N PRO A 490 -12.99 1.13 -1.03
CA PRO A 490 -12.41 0.84 0.27
C PRO A 490 -13.25 1.50 1.37
N SER A 491 -13.68 0.71 2.35
CA SER A 491 -14.50 1.17 3.49
C SER A 491 -13.72 1.15 4.81
N ASN A 492 -12.80 0.20 4.95
CA ASN A 492 -11.94 0.02 6.11
C ASN A 492 -10.60 -0.58 5.65
N GLY A 493 -9.58 -0.58 6.50
CA GLY A 493 -8.30 -1.19 6.17
C GLY A 493 -7.33 -1.23 7.34
N TRP A 494 -6.41 -2.20 7.31
CA TRP A 494 -5.45 -2.47 8.36
C TRP A 494 -4.03 -2.47 7.80
N VAL A 495 -3.08 -2.09 8.65
CA VAL A 495 -1.64 -2.19 8.36
C VAL A 495 -1.09 -3.38 9.10
N PHE A 496 -0.49 -4.32 8.36
CA PHE A 496 0.31 -5.38 8.94
C PHE A 496 1.76 -4.94 8.98
N LEU A 497 2.41 -5.12 10.14
CA LEU A 497 3.82 -4.85 10.31
C LEU A 497 4.53 -6.13 10.76
N ASN A 498 5.67 -6.41 10.15
CA ASN A 498 6.48 -7.59 10.41
C ASN A 498 7.85 -7.21 10.98
N TRP A 499 8.33 -8.00 11.91
CA TRP A 499 9.69 -7.93 12.44
C TRP A 499 10.33 -9.31 12.30
N GLU A 500 11.01 -9.51 11.18
CA GLU A 500 11.72 -10.76 10.91
C GLU A 500 12.97 -10.89 11.78
N ASN A 501 13.23 -12.11 12.26
CA ASN A 501 14.41 -12.42 13.08
C ASN A 501 14.54 -11.45 14.27
N PHE A 502 13.42 -11.15 14.92
CA PHE A 502 13.37 -10.07 15.88
C PHE A 502 14.36 -10.28 17.04
N SER A 503 14.90 -9.17 17.54
CA SER A 503 15.78 -9.15 18.69
C SER A 503 15.38 -8.02 19.61
N VAL A 504 15.15 -8.36 20.88
CA VAL A 504 14.57 -7.44 21.86
C VAL A 504 15.34 -7.53 23.16
N GLU A 505 15.53 -6.37 23.78
CA GLU A 505 16.10 -6.21 25.12
C GLU A 505 15.10 -5.37 25.93
N PRO A 506 14.11 -6.00 26.59
CA PRO A 506 13.09 -5.27 27.34
C PRO A 506 13.73 -4.57 28.55
N VAL A 507 13.44 -3.27 28.69
CA VAL A 507 13.86 -2.46 29.83
C VAL A 507 12.63 -2.02 30.61
N LEU A 508 12.54 -2.43 31.88
CA LEU A 508 11.44 -2.08 32.76
C LEU A 508 11.50 -0.58 33.11
N PRO A 509 10.45 0.23 32.82
CA PRO A 509 10.50 1.67 33.04
C PRO A 509 10.26 2.11 34.49
N ASP A 510 9.65 1.26 35.32
CA ASP A 510 9.29 1.53 36.72
C ASP A 510 9.49 0.25 37.53
N GLU A 511 10.43 0.26 38.48
CA GLU A 511 10.75 -0.90 39.33
C GLU A 511 9.60 -1.32 40.26
N SER A 512 8.59 -0.46 40.46
CA SER A 512 7.38 -0.82 41.22
C SER A 512 6.40 -1.68 40.43
N ILE A 513 6.63 -1.88 39.13
CA ILE A 513 5.85 -2.76 38.28
C ILE A 513 6.47 -4.16 38.30
N TYR A 514 5.64 -5.19 38.45
CA TYR A 514 6.05 -6.58 38.19
C TYR A 514 5.21 -7.17 37.07
N THR A 515 5.77 -8.18 36.39
CA THR A 515 5.09 -8.90 35.32
C THR A 515 4.67 -10.29 35.74
N SER A 516 3.59 -10.77 35.13
CA SER A 516 3.19 -12.18 35.17
C SER A 516 3.08 -12.67 33.74
N VAL A 517 3.47 -13.93 33.51
CA VAL A 517 3.43 -14.57 32.20
C VAL A 517 2.52 -15.78 32.31
N THR A 518 1.51 -15.85 31.44
CA THR A 518 0.62 -17.01 31.31
C THR A 518 0.83 -17.64 29.95
N TRP A 519 1.08 -18.94 29.93
CA TRP A 519 1.19 -19.73 28.71
C TRP A 519 -0.08 -20.53 28.51
N THR A 520 -0.59 -20.53 27.28
CA THR A 520 -1.72 -21.37 26.89
C THR A 520 -1.36 -22.21 25.67
N GLU A 521 -1.93 -23.40 25.58
CA GLU A 521 -1.78 -24.25 24.40
C GLU A 521 -2.49 -23.58 23.22
N GLY A 522 -1.74 -23.32 22.15
CA GLY A 522 -2.28 -22.78 20.91
C GLY A 522 -2.75 -23.91 19.98
N ARG A 523 -3.44 -23.55 18.89
CA ARG A 523 -3.73 -24.50 17.80
C ARG A 523 -2.50 -24.80 16.92
N GLY A 524 -1.47 -23.94 16.99
CA GLY A 524 -0.17 -24.18 16.35
C GLY A 524 0.71 -25.13 17.15
N GLU A 525 1.92 -25.40 16.64
CA GLU A 525 2.90 -26.29 17.28
C GLU A 525 3.54 -25.69 18.55
N ARG A 526 3.29 -24.41 18.82
CA ARG A 526 3.90 -23.65 19.91
C ARG A 526 2.85 -22.90 20.73
N SER A 527 3.14 -22.69 22.00
CA SER A 527 2.24 -22.04 22.95
C SER A 527 2.01 -20.56 22.63
N ASN A 528 0.87 -20.06 23.07
CA ASN A 528 0.54 -18.64 23.12
C ASN A 528 1.03 -18.05 24.46
N CYS A 529 1.30 -16.75 24.50
CA CYS A 529 1.80 -16.05 25.66
C CYS A 529 0.93 -14.83 25.98
N THR A 530 0.60 -14.65 27.25
CA THR A 530 0.04 -13.40 27.76
C THR A 530 0.92 -12.85 28.86
N VAL A 531 1.45 -11.64 28.65
CA VAL A 531 2.20 -10.89 29.65
C VAL A 531 1.30 -9.80 30.24
N ARG A 532 1.15 -9.78 31.56
CA ARG A 532 0.44 -8.74 32.30
C ARG A 532 1.39 -7.97 33.20
N ALA A 533 1.30 -6.65 33.20
CA ALA A 533 2.00 -5.76 34.11
C ALA A 533 1.08 -5.36 35.26
N HIS A 534 1.62 -5.35 36.47
CA HIS A 534 0.88 -5.04 37.70
C HIS A 534 1.59 -3.96 38.51
N LYS A 535 0.83 -3.02 39.08
CA LYS A 535 1.30 -2.10 40.13
C LYS A 535 0.57 -2.40 41.42
N GLY A 536 1.25 -3.08 42.34
CA GLY A 536 0.60 -3.63 43.53
C GLY A 536 -0.36 -4.77 43.17
N LYS A 537 -1.67 -4.57 43.39
CA LYS A 537 -2.71 -5.57 43.06
C LYS A 537 -3.50 -5.24 41.78
N THR A 538 -3.17 -4.12 41.13
CA THR A 538 -3.91 -3.62 39.97
C THR A 538 -3.14 -3.97 38.71
N GLU A 539 -3.81 -4.61 37.76
CA GLU A 539 -3.30 -4.78 36.40
C GLU A 539 -3.30 -3.42 35.68
N VAL A 540 -2.18 -3.06 35.06
CA VAL A 540 -1.96 -1.75 34.43
C VAL A 540 -1.60 -1.85 32.95
N GLY A 541 -1.51 -3.08 32.42
CA GLY A 541 -1.29 -3.33 31.01
C GLY A 541 -1.17 -4.82 30.70
N GLU A 542 -1.44 -5.15 29.46
CA GLU A 542 -1.45 -6.52 28.95
C GLU A 542 -0.91 -6.56 27.52
N CYS A 543 -0.15 -7.60 27.20
CA CYS A 543 0.23 -7.96 25.84
C CYS A 543 -0.07 -9.44 25.60
N GLN A 544 -0.86 -9.73 24.57
CA GLN A 544 -1.20 -11.08 24.15
C GLN A 544 -0.55 -11.38 22.80
N SER A 545 0.16 -12.50 22.74
CA SER A 545 0.83 -12.98 21.56
C SER A 545 0.43 -14.44 21.31
N VAL A 546 -0.03 -14.73 20.10
CA VAL A 546 -0.49 -16.06 19.70
C VAL A 546 0.41 -16.64 18.61
N SER A 547 0.43 -17.96 18.48
CA SER A 547 1.03 -18.62 17.34
C SER A 547 0.30 -18.22 16.06
N ALA A 548 1.04 -17.82 15.02
CA ALA A 548 0.45 -17.73 13.68
C ALA A 548 -0.05 -19.11 13.18
N GLY A 549 0.45 -20.20 13.78
CA GLY A 549 -0.06 -21.55 13.61
C GLY A 549 -1.53 -21.74 13.97
N VAL A 550 -2.13 -20.79 14.70
CA VAL A 550 -3.58 -20.76 14.94
C VAL A 550 -4.38 -20.56 13.65
N PHE A 551 -3.79 -19.87 12.68
CA PHE A 551 -4.43 -19.47 11.42
C PHE A 551 -4.05 -20.37 10.24
N SER A 552 -2.86 -20.98 10.28
CA SER A 552 -2.37 -21.88 9.23
C SER A 552 -1.49 -22.98 9.81
N ARG A 553 -1.63 -24.22 9.33
CA ARG A 553 -0.73 -25.33 9.70
C ARG A 553 0.55 -25.38 8.87
N HIS A 554 0.76 -24.41 7.97
CA HIS A 554 1.99 -24.37 7.18
C HIS A 554 3.22 -24.29 8.11
N PRO A 555 4.30 -25.04 7.83
CA PRO A 555 5.51 -25.03 8.67
C PRO A 555 6.06 -23.62 8.89
N ASP A 556 6.11 -22.80 7.85
CA ASP A 556 6.60 -21.42 7.97
C ASP A 556 5.76 -20.59 8.93
N ALA A 557 4.43 -20.78 8.97
CA ALA A 557 3.54 -20.07 9.89
C ALA A 557 3.87 -20.39 11.36
N GLN A 558 4.41 -21.58 11.65
CA GLN A 558 4.74 -21.97 13.02
C GLN A 558 5.86 -21.09 13.61
N ASP A 559 6.73 -20.52 12.77
CA ASP A 559 7.85 -19.65 13.16
C ASP A 559 7.47 -18.20 13.45
N TRP A 560 6.21 -17.84 13.20
CA TRP A 560 5.67 -16.52 13.45
C TRP A 560 4.84 -16.47 14.73
N THR A 561 5.09 -15.47 15.55
CA THR A 561 4.15 -15.02 16.57
C THR A 561 3.36 -13.83 16.05
N TYR A 562 2.07 -13.76 16.36
CA TYR A 562 1.20 -12.63 16.09
C TYR A 562 0.81 -11.94 17.39
N THR A 563 1.08 -10.65 17.55
CA THR A 563 0.61 -9.88 18.71
C THR A 563 -0.83 -9.45 18.46
N GLU A 564 -1.76 -10.16 19.08
CA GLU A 564 -3.20 -9.95 18.95
C GLU A 564 -3.68 -8.73 19.74
N TRP A 565 -3.09 -8.50 20.92
CA TRP A 565 -3.51 -7.41 21.80
C TRP A 565 -2.33 -6.74 22.50
N LEU A 566 -2.38 -5.41 22.60
CA LEU A 566 -1.51 -4.61 23.45
C LEU A 566 -2.34 -3.45 24.04
N GLY A 567 -2.66 -3.56 25.33
CA GLY A 567 -3.43 -2.57 26.07
C GLY A 567 -2.62 -2.01 27.23
N ILE A 568 -2.69 -0.69 27.46
CA ILE A 568 -2.05 -0.01 28.59
C ILE A 568 -3.08 0.91 29.22
N GLU A 569 -3.24 0.81 30.54
CA GLU A 569 -4.09 1.72 31.30
C GLU A 569 -3.68 3.18 31.08
N ASN A 570 -4.67 4.07 30.99
CA ASN A 570 -4.46 5.46 30.56
C ASN A 570 -3.38 6.18 31.37
N ASP A 571 -3.36 5.97 32.69
CA ASP A 571 -2.38 6.58 33.61
C ASP A 571 -0.94 6.08 33.40
N PHE A 572 -0.75 5.00 32.64
CA PHE A 572 0.55 4.37 32.34
C PHE A 572 0.99 4.55 30.88
N GLN A 573 0.12 5.08 30.02
CA GLN A 573 0.47 5.38 28.64
C GLN A 573 1.55 6.47 28.56
N GLY A 574 2.44 6.36 27.56
CA GLY A 574 3.54 7.31 27.34
C GLY A 574 4.72 7.16 28.31
N LYS A 575 4.65 6.28 29.31
CA LYS A 575 5.71 6.04 30.30
C LYS A 575 6.64 4.86 29.95
N GLY A 576 6.65 4.43 28.69
CA GLY A 576 7.46 3.30 28.23
C GLY A 576 6.89 1.90 28.52
N LEU A 577 5.80 1.77 29.30
CA LEU A 577 5.26 0.46 29.70
C LEU A 577 4.81 -0.39 28.50
N GLY A 578 4.19 0.21 27.48
CA GLY A 578 3.80 -0.51 26.26
C GLY A 578 4.98 -1.07 25.48
N LYS A 579 6.09 -0.31 25.39
CA LYS A 579 7.34 -0.79 24.79
C LYS A 579 7.88 -1.98 25.55
N PHE A 580 7.95 -1.86 26.88
CA PHE A 580 8.42 -2.95 27.74
C PHE A 580 7.56 -4.20 27.60
N LEU A 581 6.23 -4.10 27.70
CA LEU A 581 5.34 -5.26 27.61
C LEU A 581 5.45 -5.97 26.26
N LEU A 582 5.47 -5.23 25.15
CA LEU A 582 5.65 -5.82 23.83
C LEU A 582 7.01 -6.53 23.70
N GLN A 583 8.10 -5.86 24.08
CA GLN A 583 9.44 -6.45 24.01
C GLN A 583 9.61 -7.64 24.95
N TYR A 584 8.99 -7.61 26.14
CA TYR A 584 9.04 -8.72 27.08
C TYR A 584 8.21 -9.91 26.59
N SER A 585 7.02 -9.67 26.04
CA SER A 585 6.24 -10.72 25.37
C SER A 585 7.03 -11.37 24.23
N LEU A 586 7.64 -10.56 23.36
CA LEU A 586 8.49 -11.07 22.28
C LEU A 586 9.71 -11.84 22.80
N GLN A 587 10.33 -11.40 23.90
CA GLN A 587 11.42 -12.14 24.52
C GLN A 587 10.97 -13.54 25.00
N GLU A 588 9.80 -13.62 25.63
CA GLU A 588 9.20 -14.90 26.02
C GLU A 588 8.87 -15.77 24.80
N MET A 589 8.28 -15.20 23.75
CA MET A 589 8.02 -15.92 22.50
C MET A 589 9.32 -16.42 21.84
N LYS A 590 10.40 -15.64 21.87
CA LYS A 590 11.71 -16.09 21.37
C LYS A 590 12.25 -17.28 22.15
N LYS A 591 12.06 -17.32 23.47
CA LYS A 591 12.41 -18.48 24.31
C LYS A 591 11.57 -19.72 23.95
N ALA A 592 10.33 -19.53 23.52
CA ALA A 592 9.46 -20.59 22.99
C ALA A 592 9.81 -21.02 21.55
N GLY A 593 10.81 -20.40 20.90
CA GLY A 593 11.32 -20.79 19.60
C GLY A 593 10.78 -20.00 18.41
N TYR A 594 9.95 -18.98 18.64
CA TYR A 594 9.51 -18.09 17.55
C TYR A 594 10.66 -17.24 17.02
N ARG A 595 10.70 -17.05 15.71
CA ARG A 595 11.78 -16.31 15.00
C ARG A 595 11.30 -14.97 14.46
N HIS A 596 10.04 -14.91 14.06
CA HIS A 596 9.44 -13.75 13.42
C HIS A 596 8.25 -13.26 14.24
N ALA A 597 7.98 -11.96 14.19
CA ALA A 597 6.83 -11.36 14.84
C ALA A 597 6.00 -10.59 13.81
N SER A 598 4.69 -10.67 13.91
CA SER A 598 3.76 -9.83 13.18
C SER A 598 2.81 -9.15 14.15
N ILE A 599 2.31 -7.99 13.74
CA ILE A 599 1.28 -7.24 14.44
C ILE A 599 0.46 -6.50 13.39
N SER A 600 -0.78 -6.19 13.70
CA SER A 600 -1.58 -5.35 12.83
C SER A 600 -2.38 -4.32 13.62
N THR A 601 -2.81 -3.28 12.93
CA THR A 601 -3.60 -2.18 13.51
C THR A 601 -4.44 -1.52 12.42
N ASP A 602 -5.52 -0.86 12.82
CA ASP A 602 -6.32 -0.01 11.94
C ASP A 602 -5.44 1.00 11.17
N LEU A 603 -5.73 1.22 9.88
CA LEU A 603 -4.96 2.11 8.99
C LEU A 603 -4.87 3.55 9.50
N SER A 604 -5.87 3.99 10.27
CA SER A 604 -5.95 5.34 10.82
C SER A 604 -5.26 5.47 12.17
N ASN A 605 -4.84 4.35 12.78
CA ASN A 605 -4.15 4.34 14.06
C ASN A 605 -2.65 4.64 13.89
N TYR A 606 -2.35 5.85 13.41
CA TYR A 606 -0.99 6.33 13.20
C TYR A 606 -0.15 6.28 14.47
N ARG A 607 -0.77 6.43 15.66
CA ARG A 607 -0.07 6.28 16.94
C ARG A 607 0.51 4.88 17.11
N ALA A 608 -0.23 3.83 16.77
CA ALA A 608 0.23 2.45 16.86
C ALA A 608 1.24 2.12 15.76
N ILE A 609 0.99 2.50 14.51
CA ILE A 609 1.93 2.32 13.39
C ILE A 609 3.29 2.95 13.72
N LEU A 610 3.26 4.20 14.22
CA LEU A 610 4.46 4.92 14.63
C LEU A 610 5.14 4.25 15.83
N PHE A 611 4.38 3.75 16.81
CA PHE A 611 4.94 3.03 17.94
C PHE A 611 5.66 1.73 17.51
N TYR A 612 5.04 0.89 16.69
CA TYR A 612 5.62 -0.38 16.26
C TYR A 612 6.81 -0.19 15.31
N SER A 613 6.69 0.71 14.33
CA SER A 613 7.77 0.98 13.38
C SER A 613 9.06 1.46 14.05
N ASN A 614 8.94 2.31 15.08
CA ASN A 614 10.09 2.76 15.87
C ASN A 614 10.72 1.66 16.75
N LEU A 615 10.07 0.51 16.93
CA LEU A 615 10.65 -0.62 17.66
C LEU A 615 11.47 -1.56 16.77
N GLY A 616 11.25 -1.53 15.45
CA GLY A 616 11.93 -2.42 14.49
C GLY A 616 10.97 -3.17 13.57
N TYR A 617 9.66 -3.07 13.78
CA TYR A 617 8.69 -3.56 12.81
C TYR A 617 8.76 -2.76 11.51
N LYS A 618 8.60 -3.43 10.37
CA LYS A 618 8.47 -2.82 9.05
C LYS A 618 7.07 -3.03 8.53
N VAL A 619 6.49 -2.04 7.86
CA VAL A 619 5.21 -2.23 7.17
C VAL A 619 5.39 -3.34 6.14
N ALA A 620 4.55 -4.36 6.26
CA ALA A 620 4.60 -5.54 5.40
C ALA A 620 3.47 -5.49 4.37
N ASP A 621 2.26 -5.11 4.79
CA ASP A 621 1.07 -5.10 3.95
C ASP A 621 0.07 -4.01 4.40
N TRP A 622 -0.64 -3.46 3.41
CA TRP A 622 -1.84 -2.65 3.62
C TRP A 622 -3.01 -3.44 3.09
N SER A 623 -3.99 -3.73 3.93
CA SER A 623 -5.15 -4.53 3.56
C SER A 623 -6.42 -3.72 3.66
N TYR A 624 -7.38 -3.96 2.79
CA TYR A 624 -8.61 -3.19 2.70
C TYR A 624 -9.85 -4.07 2.67
N GLU A 625 -10.89 -3.59 3.34
CA GLU A 625 -12.26 -4.03 3.16
C GLU A 625 -12.91 -3.14 2.09
N TYR A 626 -13.78 -3.73 1.26
CA TYR A 626 -14.46 -3.03 0.18
C TYR A 626 -15.97 -3.10 0.34
N GLY A 627 -16.66 -1.98 0.13
CA GLY A 627 -18.12 -1.91 0.17
C GLY A 627 -18.72 -1.45 -1.16
N LYS A 628 -19.88 -2.01 -1.52
CA LYS A 628 -20.73 -1.57 -2.64
C LYS A 628 -22.19 -1.49 -2.17
N THR A 629 -22.80 -0.32 -2.30
CA THR A 629 -24.25 -0.18 -2.09
C THR A 629 -25.00 -0.66 -3.32
N ILE A 630 -26.01 -1.51 -3.12
CA ILE A 630 -26.90 -1.99 -4.17
C ILE A 630 -28.12 -1.09 -4.22
N ARG A 631 -28.57 -0.74 -5.43
CA ARG A 631 -29.69 0.18 -5.66
C ARG A 631 -30.96 -0.55 -6.02
#